data_AF-A0ABD3AFV0-F1
#
_entry.id   AF-A0ABD3AFV0-F1
#
_cell.length_a   1.000
_cell.length_b   1.000
_cell.length_c   1.000
_cell.angle_alpha   90.00
_cell.angle_beta   90.00
_cell.angle_gamma   90.00
#
_symmetry.space_group_name_H-M   'P 1'
#
loop_
_entity.id
_entity.type
_entity.pdbx_description
1 polymer ?
#
loop_
_entity_poly.entity_id
_entity_poly.type
_entity_poly.pdbx_seq_one_letter_code
_entity_poly.pdbx_strand_id
1 'polypeptide(L)'
;MVANQLYDLCEAVGPEATRMDLVPAYVRLLRDNKAEVRIAASGKDATIEQLLPIFLSLLKDEFPDVRLNIISKLDQVNQVIKIDLLSQSLLPAIVELAEDRHWRVRLAIIENVIAEYFVSLVNLATVLKSAGAPVLLMQALLFPTSTKRDRSIDDAAATNVKRLAEEFGPEWAIQHIIPQSLMQQRTGGFSRVPNIKFNVAKVLQSLIQLVDQSVVEKTIPPCLVELSEDQMLM
;
A
#
# COMPACT_ATOMS: atom_id res chain seq x y z
N MET A 1 -17.78 12.51 18.90
CA MET A 1 -19.21 12.13 18.83
C MET A 1 -19.44 11.32 17.56
N VAL A 2 -20.39 10.38 17.48
CA VAL A 2 -20.65 9.55 16.26
C VAL A 2 -20.88 10.43 15.01
N ALA A 3 -21.52 11.58 15.21
CA ALA A 3 -21.77 12.57 14.17
C ALA A 3 -20.52 13.08 13.44
N ASN A 4 -19.38 13.20 14.13
CA ASN A 4 -18.15 13.71 13.49
C ASN A 4 -17.55 12.65 12.56
N GLN A 5 -17.55 11.37 12.95
CA GLN A 5 -16.98 10.31 12.12
C GLN A 5 -17.87 9.94 10.92
N LEU A 6 -19.20 10.04 11.07
CA LEU A 6 -20.10 9.91 9.93
C LEU A 6 -19.88 11.06 8.95
N TYR A 7 -19.63 12.28 9.45
CA TYR A 7 -19.28 13.43 8.62
C TYR A 7 -17.94 13.22 7.89
N ASP A 8 -16.89 12.81 8.59
CA ASP A 8 -15.57 12.52 8.01
C ASP A 8 -15.69 11.43 6.92
N LEU A 9 -16.52 10.41 7.16
CA LEU A 9 -16.75 9.34 6.19
C LEU A 9 -17.57 9.80 4.98
N CYS A 10 -18.60 10.64 5.17
CA CYS A 10 -19.36 11.24 4.08
C CYS A 10 -18.47 12.14 3.21
N GLU A 11 -17.54 12.88 3.85
CA GLU A 11 -16.53 13.65 3.13
C GLU A 11 -15.58 12.72 2.36
N ALA A 12 -15.17 11.59 2.96
CA ALA A 12 -14.24 10.65 2.36
C ALA A 12 -14.80 9.94 1.12
N VAL A 13 -16.05 9.47 1.17
CA VAL A 13 -16.67 8.75 0.04
C VAL A 13 -17.22 9.69 -1.04
N GLY A 14 -17.33 10.97 -0.75
CA GLY A 14 -17.84 11.99 -1.65
C GLY A 14 -19.37 12.07 -1.70
N PRO A 15 -19.94 13.16 -2.25
CA PRO A 15 -21.36 13.48 -2.11
C PRO A 15 -22.28 12.50 -2.84
N GLU A 16 -21.85 11.94 -3.97
CA GLU A 16 -22.66 11.02 -4.77
C GLU A 16 -22.81 9.67 -4.06
N ALA A 17 -21.70 9.01 -3.71
CA ALA A 17 -21.73 7.75 -2.95
C ALA A 17 -22.36 7.92 -1.55
N THR A 18 -22.13 9.09 -0.92
CA THR A 18 -22.82 9.43 0.33
C THR A 18 -24.34 9.39 0.15
N ARG A 19 -24.84 10.03 -0.92
CA ARG A 19 -26.27 10.15 -1.17
C ARG A 19 -26.90 8.85 -1.67
N MET A 20 -26.20 8.12 -2.54
CA MET A 20 -26.73 6.93 -3.20
C MET A 20 -26.64 5.68 -2.33
N ASP A 21 -25.58 5.54 -1.54
CA ASP A 21 -25.29 4.29 -0.83
C ASP A 21 -25.28 4.48 0.69
N LEU A 22 -24.54 5.48 1.18
CA LEU A 22 -24.27 5.65 2.61
C LEU A 22 -25.52 6.08 3.40
N VAL A 23 -26.22 7.10 2.90
CA VAL A 23 -27.44 7.63 3.53
C VAL A 23 -28.56 6.58 3.52
N PRO A 24 -28.88 5.89 2.41
CA PRO A 24 -29.91 4.85 2.42
C PRO A 24 -29.58 3.67 3.34
N ALA A 25 -28.31 3.24 3.37
CA ALA A 25 -27.87 2.18 4.27
C ALA A 25 -28.05 2.60 5.75
N TYR A 26 -27.54 3.79 6.11
CA TYR A 26 -27.64 4.30 7.49
C TYR A 26 -29.09 4.53 7.93
N VAL A 27 -29.94 5.06 7.03
CA VAL A 27 -31.38 5.23 7.29
C VAL A 27 -32.07 3.88 7.48
N ARG A 28 -31.70 2.84 6.71
CA ARG A 28 -32.26 1.49 6.88
C ARG A 28 -31.90 0.91 8.26
N LEU A 29 -30.68 1.14 8.72
CA LEU A 29 -30.17 0.66 10.01
C LEU A 29 -30.83 1.38 11.19
N LEU A 30 -31.02 2.69 11.10
CA LEU A 30 -31.77 3.47 12.09
C LEU A 30 -33.26 3.10 12.13
N ARG A 31 -33.79 2.49 11.07
CA ARG A 31 -35.19 2.03 10.96
C ARG A 31 -35.35 0.52 11.17
N ASP A 32 -34.31 -0.18 11.60
CA ASP A 32 -34.39 -1.62 11.83
C ASP A 32 -35.44 -1.96 12.90
N ASN A 33 -36.14 -3.08 12.74
CA ASN A 33 -37.18 -3.52 13.65
C ASN A 33 -36.65 -3.86 15.04
N LYS A 34 -35.38 -4.28 15.15
CA LYS A 34 -34.73 -4.64 16.41
C LYS A 34 -34.13 -3.41 17.09
N ALA A 35 -34.50 -3.19 18.35
CA ALA A 35 -33.97 -2.08 19.15
C ALA A 35 -32.45 -2.12 19.29
N GLU A 36 -31.88 -3.32 19.43
CA GLU A 36 -30.43 -3.55 19.49
C GLU A 36 -29.70 -3.04 18.24
N VAL A 37 -30.28 -3.25 17.05
CA VAL A 37 -29.69 -2.80 15.78
C VAL A 37 -29.74 -1.28 15.65
N ARG A 38 -30.83 -0.63 16.10
CA ARG A 38 -30.92 0.84 16.11
C ARG A 38 -29.95 1.48 17.11
N ILE A 39 -29.79 0.87 18.28
CA ILE A 39 -28.82 1.30 19.30
C ILE A 39 -27.39 1.12 18.78
N ALA A 40 -27.10 -0.02 18.15
CA ALA A 40 -25.81 -0.29 17.52
C ALA A 40 -25.51 0.70 16.38
N ALA A 41 -26.46 0.95 15.48
CA ALA A 41 -26.30 1.94 14.40
C ALA A 41 -26.03 3.35 14.94
N SER A 42 -26.52 3.66 16.14
CA SER A 42 -26.27 4.93 16.85
C SER A 42 -24.94 4.95 17.62
N GLY A 43 -24.21 3.83 17.68
CA GLY A 43 -22.94 3.66 18.38
C GLY A 43 -21.74 3.63 17.42
N LYS A 44 -20.60 4.20 17.84
CA LYS A 44 -19.40 4.38 16.99
C LYS A 44 -18.90 3.08 16.35
N ASP A 45 -18.74 2.02 17.13
CA ASP A 45 -18.12 0.77 16.66
C ASP A 45 -19.01 0.06 15.61
N ALA A 46 -20.33 0.06 15.80
CA ALA A 46 -21.25 -0.57 14.86
C ALA A 46 -21.51 0.28 13.59
N THR A 47 -21.38 1.61 13.66
CA THR A 47 -21.32 2.44 12.45
C THR A 47 -20.11 2.05 11.57
N ILE A 48 -18.95 1.81 12.18
CA ILE A 48 -17.74 1.39 11.45
C ILE A 48 -17.94 0.01 10.82
N GLU A 49 -18.45 -0.97 11.56
CA GLU A 49 -18.71 -2.33 11.04
C GLU A 49 -19.67 -2.34 9.85
N GLN A 50 -20.61 -1.40 9.78
CA GLN A 50 -21.61 -1.33 8.71
C GLN A 50 -21.18 -0.50 7.51
N LEU A 51 -20.31 0.50 7.72
CA LEU A 51 -19.79 1.35 6.65
C LEU A 51 -18.51 0.80 6.01
N LEU A 52 -17.75 -0.02 6.73
CA LEU A 52 -16.55 -0.68 6.21
C LEU A 52 -16.83 -1.51 4.94
N PRO A 53 -17.88 -2.34 4.84
CA PRO A 53 -18.20 -3.07 3.61
C PRO A 53 -18.46 -2.14 2.42
N ILE A 54 -19.11 -0.98 2.64
CA ILE A 54 -19.36 0.02 1.59
C ILE A 54 -18.02 0.61 1.14
N PHE A 55 -17.18 1.02 2.09
CA PHE A 55 -15.86 1.55 1.80
C PHE A 55 -15.00 0.58 0.97
N LEU A 56 -14.94 -0.69 1.38
CA LEU A 56 -14.22 -1.74 0.65
C LEU A 56 -14.81 -2.00 -0.75
N SER A 57 -16.13 -1.84 -0.92
CA SER A 57 -16.76 -1.95 -2.24
C SER A 57 -16.36 -0.81 -3.17
N LEU A 58 -16.24 0.42 -2.65
CA LEU A 58 -15.81 1.59 -3.42
C LEU A 58 -14.32 1.54 -3.78
N LEU A 59 -13.48 0.92 -2.92
CA LEU A 59 -12.11 0.57 -3.29
C LEU A 59 -12.03 -0.41 -4.46
N LYS A 60 -13.11 -1.16 -4.75
CA LYS A 60 -13.20 -2.10 -5.88
C LYS A 60 -14.08 -1.59 -7.02
N ASP A 61 -14.43 -0.30 -7.01
CA ASP A 61 -15.30 0.30 -8.01
C ASP A 61 -14.75 0.14 -9.43
N GLU A 62 -15.61 0.04 -10.44
CA GLU A 62 -15.19 -0.09 -11.83
C GLU A 62 -14.42 1.15 -12.32
N PHE A 63 -14.81 2.34 -11.84
CA PHE A 63 -14.23 3.62 -12.25
C PHE A 63 -12.98 3.96 -11.42
N PRO A 64 -11.83 4.21 -12.08
CA PRO A 64 -10.60 4.54 -11.36
C PRO A 64 -10.68 5.83 -10.55
N ASP A 65 -11.45 6.83 -10.99
CA ASP A 65 -11.58 8.10 -10.27
C ASP A 65 -12.27 7.93 -8.92
N VAL A 66 -13.24 7.00 -8.83
CA VAL A 66 -13.86 6.62 -7.55
C VAL A 66 -12.80 5.99 -6.65
N ARG A 67 -12.07 4.98 -7.13
CA ARG A 67 -10.99 4.34 -6.36
C ARG A 67 -9.93 5.35 -5.88
N LEU A 68 -9.49 6.25 -6.76
CA LEU A 68 -8.53 7.32 -6.43
C LEU A 68 -9.04 8.26 -5.34
N ASN A 69 -10.31 8.66 -5.41
CA ASN A 69 -10.92 9.51 -4.41
C ASN A 69 -10.90 8.83 -3.03
N ILE A 70 -11.30 7.55 -2.99
CA ILE A 70 -11.28 6.77 -1.74
C ILE A 70 -9.85 6.60 -1.21
N ILE A 71 -8.88 6.30 -2.08
CA ILE A 71 -7.46 6.15 -1.69
C ILE A 71 -6.93 7.43 -1.05
N SER A 72 -7.25 8.60 -1.61
CA SER A 72 -6.80 9.89 -1.07
C SER A 72 -7.32 10.20 0.35
N LYS A 73 -8.29 9.41 0.83
CA LYS A 73 -8.96 9.56 2.12
C LYS A 73 -8.71 8.36 3.04
N LEU A 74 -7.85 7.42 2.65
CA LEU A 74 -7.55 6.22 3.43
C LEU A 74 -7.02 6.54 4.83
N ASP A 75 -6.23 7.60 5.01
CA ASP A 75 -5.69 7.97 6.32
C ASP A 75 -6.77 8.43 7.30
N GLN A 76 -7.77 9.17 6.81
CA GLN A 76 -8.91 9.60 7.63
C GLN A 76 -9.72 8.39 8.09
N VAL A 77 -9.91 7.43 7.20
CA VAL A 77 -10.62 6.18 7.48
C VAL A 77 -9.79 5.30 8.44
N ASN A 78 -8.47 5.27 8.27
CA ASN A 78 -7.51 4.57 9.14
C ASN A 78 -7.58 5.08 10.59
N GLN A 79 -7.71 6.40 10.80
CA GLN A 79 -7.84 6.98 12.13
C GLN A 79 -9.13 6.58 12.85
N VAL A 80 -10.16 6.21 12.08
CA VAL A 80 -11.48 5.84 12.61
C VAL A 80 -11.57 4.33 12.84
N ILE A 81 -10.96 3.52 12.00
CA ILE A 81 -10.96 2.05 12.10
C ILE A 81 -9.85 1.60 13.04
N LYS A 82 -10.19 0.87 14.12
CA LYS A 82 -9.18 0.27 15.01
C LYS A 82 -8.26 -0.71 14.24
N ILE A 83 -6.98 -0.73 14.61
CA ILE A 83 -5.90 -1.52 13.95
C ILE A 83 -6.23 -3.01 13.74
N ASP A 84 -7.10 -3.58 14.56
CA ASP A 84 -7.46 -5.00 14.52
C ASP A 84 -8.32 -5.38 13.30
N LEU A 85 -9.26 -4.52 12.87
CA LEU A 85 -10.08 -4.73 11.66
C LEU A 85 -9.30 -4.37 10.37
N LEU A 86 -8.32 -3.48 10.51
CA LEU A 86 -7.44 -2.99 9.44
C LEU A 86 -6.69 -4.13 8.75
N SER A 87 -6.09 -5.01 9.54
CA SER A 87 -5.30 -6.13 9.04
C SER A 87 -6.12 -7.21 8.34
N GLN A 88 -7.37 -7.40 8.76
CA GLN A 88 -8.22 -8.47 8.24
C GLN A 88 -8.93 -8.08 6.95
N SER A 89 -9.32 -6.80 6.80
CA SER A 89 -10.18 -6.38 5.68
C SER A 89 -9.58 -5.31 4.78
N LEU A 90 -8.79 -4.38 5.32
CA LEU A 90 -8.24 -3.27 4.53
C LEU A 90 -6.93 -3.65 3.85
N LEU A 91 -6.08 -4.43 4.53
CA LEU A 91 -4.84 -4.94 3.95
C LEU A 91 -5.06 -5.70 2.62
N PRO A 92 -5.97 -6.70 2.54
CA PRO A 92 -6.17 -7.42 1.28
C PRO A 92 -6.61 -6.49 0.15
N ALA A 93 -7.44 -5.48 0.44
CA ALA A 93 -7.86 -4.49 -0.55
C ALA A 93 -6.69 -3.61 -1.02
N ILE A 94 -5.79 -3.20 -0.11
CA ILE A 94 -4.59 -2.43 -0.47
C ILE A 94 -3.64 -3.25 -1.35
N VAL A 95 -3.43 -4.53 -1.04
CA VAL A 95 -2.63 -5.46 -1.86
C VAL A 95 -3.22 -5.58 -3.27
N GLU A 96 -4.54 -5.70 -3.38
CA GLU A 96 -5.23 -5.80 -4.67
C GLU A 96 -5.12 -4.48 -5.48
N LEU A 97 -5.21 -3.33 -4.81
CA LEU A 97 -5.03 -2.02 -5.44
C LEU A 97 -3.58 -1.72 -5.86
N ALA A 98 -2.60 -2.34 -5.22
CA ALA A 98 -1.21 -2.30 -5.66
C ALA A 98 -1.05 -2.86 -7.09
N GLU A 99 -1.88 -3.83 -7.46
CA GLU A 99 -1.91 -4.47 -8.76
C GLU A 99 -3.00 -3.92 -9.68
N ASP A 100 -3.60 -2.77 -9.32
CA ASP A 100 -4.74 -2.20 -10.05
C ASP A 100 -4.45 -2.01 -11.54
N ARG A 101 -5.44 -2.29 -12.39
CA ARG A 101 -5.36 -2.11 -13.85
C ARG A 101 -4.97 -0.68 -14.26
N HIS A 102 -5.38 0.32 -13.48
CA HIS A 102 -5.10 1.72 -13.72
C HIS A 102 -3.84 2.18 -12.96
N TRP A 103 -2.86 2.66 -13.71
CA TRP A 103 -1.56 3.03 -13.17
C TRP A 103 -1.60 4.13 -12.11
N ARG A 104 -2.53 5.10 -12.22
CA ARG A 104 -2.68 6.16 -11.22
C ARG A 104 -3.15 5.62 -9.88
N VAL A 105 -4.00 4.59 -9.89
CA VAL A 105 -4.45 3.92 -8.68
C VAL A 105 -3.26 3.25 -8.00
N ARG A 106 -2.44 2.52 -8.78
CA ARG A 106 -1.18 1.93 -8.28
C ARG A 106 -0.26 2.99 -7.69
N LEU A 107 -0.03 4.09 -8.42
CA LEU A 107 0.78 5.21 -7.95
C LEU A 107 0.24 5.80 -6.65
N ALA A 108 -1.06 6.03 -6.55
CA ALA A 108 -1.69 6.61 -5.36
C ALA A 108 -1.57 5.70 -4.12
N ILE A 109 -1.68 4.38 -4.29
CA ILE A 109 -1.37 3.43 -3.21
C ILE A 109 0.09 3.55 -2.81
N ILE A 110 0.98 3.61 -3.81
CA ILE A 110 2.41 3.68 -3.54
C ILE A 110 2.74 4.95 -2.76
N GLU A 111 2.29 6.11 -3.22
CA GLU A 111 2.61 7.41 -2.61
C GLU A 111 1.97 7.62 -1.24
N ASN A 112 0.71 7.21 -1.06
CA ASN A 112 -0.11 7.63 0.09
C ASN A 112 -0.28 6.56 1.17
N VAL A 113 -0.04 5.28 0.87
CA VAL A 113 -0.46 4.19 1.77
C VAL A 113 0.72 3.36 2.28
N ILE A 114 1.79 3.19 1.47
CA ILE A 114 2.83 2.18 1.74
C ILE A 114 3.48 2.36 3.11
N ALA A 115 4.10 3.50 3.39
CA ALA A 115 5.02 3.59 4.52
C ALA A 115 4.31 3.34 5.87
N GLU A 116 3.17 3.99 6.09
CA GLU A 116 2.43 3.90 7.35
C GLU A 116 1.80 2.51 7.57
N TYR A 117 1.20 1.94 6.52
CA TYR A 117 0.58 0.63 6.60
C TYR A 117 1.63 -0.47 6.67
N PHE A 118 2.76 -0.32 5.97
CA PHE A 118 3.85 -1.28 6.05
C PHE A 118 4.41 -1.40 7.47
N VAL A 119 4.58 -0.29 8.18
CA VAL A 119 4.97 -0.30 9.60
C VAL A 119 3.96 -1.07 10.44
N SER A 120 2.67 -0.77 10.26
CA SER A 120 1.59 -1.48 10.95
C SER A 120 1.59 -2.98 10.64
N LEU A 121 1.91 -3.36 9.40
CA LEU A 121 1.96 -4.75 8.95
C LEU A 121 3.18 -5.49 9.44
N VAL A 122 4.36 -4.87 9.46
CA VAL A 122 5.56 -5.48 10.04
C VAL A 122 5.35 -5.70 11.53
N ASN A 123 4.79 -4.72 12.24
CA ASN A 123 4.44 -4.87 13.65
C ASN A 123 3.48 -6.04 13.86
N LEU A 124 2.41 -6.13 13.05
CA LEU A 124 1.47 -7.23 13.12
C LEU A 124 2.11 -8.58 12.75
N ALA A 125 2.90 -8.65 11.69
CA ALA A 125 3.59 -9.86 11.26
C ALA A 125 4.59 -10.35 12.32
N THR A 126 5.22 -9.41 13.05
CA THR A 126 6.10 -9.70 14.19
C THR A 126 5.29 -10.29 15.34
N VAL A 127 4.12 -9.71 15.64
CA VAL A 127 3.18 -10.21 16.67
C VAL A 127 2.61 -11.59 16.30
N LEU A 128 2.23 -11.79 15.03
CA LEU A 128 1.64 -13.03 14.51
C LEU A 128 2.68 -14.07 14.10
N LYS A 129 3.98 -13.74 14.14
CA LYS A 129 5.10 -14.56 13.63
C LYS A 129 4.92 -15.02 12.17
N SER A 130 4.19 -14.26 11.36
CA SER A 130 3.88 -14.59 9.97
C SER A 130 4.75 -13.74 9.02
N ALA A 131 5.87 -14.29 8.56
CA ALA A 131 6.84 -13.57 7.73
C ALA A 131 6.36 -13.28 6.28
N GLY A 132 5.24 -13.86 5.83
CA GLY A 132 4.83 -13.83 4.43
C GLY A 132 4.19 -12.52 3.95
N ALA A 133 3.32 -11.91 4.76
CA ALA A 133 2.53 -10.75 4.33
C ALA A 133 3.35 -9.48 4.05
N PRO A 134 4.35 -9.10 4.88
CA PRO A 134 5.20 -7.95 4.59
C PRO A 134 6.05 -8.16 3.33
N VAL A 135 6.54 -9.38 3.08
CA VAL A 135 7.37 -9.68 1.91
C VAL A 135 6.56 -9.63 0.62
N LEU A 136 5.34 -10.17 0.61
CA LEU A 136 4.44 -10.09 -0.54
C LEU A 136 4.02 -8.64 -0.83
N LEU A 137 3.76 -7.85 0.22
CA LEU A 137 3.49 -6.43 0.06
C LEU A 137 4.72 -5.67 -0.46
N MET A 138 5.93 -5.95 0.05
CA MET A 138 7.18 -5.40 -0.48
C MET A 138 7.34 -5.73 -1.97
N GLN A 139 7.05 -6.96 -2.38
CA GLN A 139 7.16 -7.36 -3.78
C GLN A 139 6.14 -6.66 -4.67
N ALA A 140 4.88 -6.58 -4.24
CA ALA A 140 3.81 -5.93 -5.01
C ALA A 140 3.99 -4.40 -5.10
N LEU A 141 4.48 -3.76 -4.04
CA LEU A 141 4.49 -2.30 -3.90
C LEU A 141 5.84 -1.64 -4.17
N LEU A 142 6.96 -2.29 -3.87
CA LEU A 142 8.30 -1.73 -4.13
C LEU A 142 8.78 -2.05 -5.55
N PHE A 143 8.21 -3.08 -6.16
CA PHE A 143 8.68 -3.63 -7.43
C PHE A 143 7.52 -4.04 -8.34
N PRO A 144 6.60 -3.12 -8.67
CA PRO A 144 5.41 -3.44 -9.45
C PRO A 144 5.79 -4.08 -10.77
N THR A 145 5.26 -5.28 -11.01
CA THR A 145 5.54 -6.14 -12.17
C THR A 145 5.03 -5.57 -13.50
N SER A 146 4.50 -4.34 -13.50
CA SER A 146 3.82 -3.78 -14.65
C SER A 146 4.82 -3.45 -15.76
N THR A 147 4.86 -4.30 -16.77
CA THR A 147 5.61 -4.16 -18.03
C THR A 147 5.22 -2.93 -18.85
N LYS A 148 4.27 -2.10 -18.39
CA LYS A 148 3.77 -0.90 -19.07
C LYS A 148 4.08 0.37 -18.26
N ARG A 149 5.17 1.01 -18.70
CA ARG A 149 5.53 2.45 -18.72
C ARG A 149 4.75 3.41 -17.79
N ASP A 150 5.12 3.52 -16.52
CA ASP A 150 4.96 4.79 -15.79
C ASP A 150 6.14 5.01 -14.85
N ARG A 151 7.11 5.84 -15.26
CA ARG A 151 8.31 6.18 -14.46
C ARG A 151 7.97 6.74 -13.08
N SER A 152 6.80 7.37 -12.94
CA SER A 152 6.31 7.89 -11.67
C SER A 152 6.10 6.79 -10.63
N ILE A 153 5.67 5.60 -11.06
CA ILE A 153 5.51 4.44 -10.18
C ILE A 153 6.89 3.99 -9.67
N ASP A 154 7.88 3.92 -10.55
CA ASP A 154 9.26 3.54 -10.19
C ASP A 154 9.86 4.55 -9.20
N ASP A 155 9.68 5.85 -9.46
CA ASP A 155 10.19 6.93 -8.59
C ASP A 155 9.53 6.93 -7.20
N ALA A 156 8.22 6.71 -7.14
CA ALA A 156 7.48 6.61 -5.89
C ALA A 156 7.89 5.36 -5.10
N ALA A 157 8.09 4.21 -5.78
CA ALA A 157 8.57 2.99 -5.15
C ALA A 157 9.98 3.17 -4.56
N ALA A 158 10.93 3.73 -5.31
CA ALA A 158 12.28 4.00 -4.82
C ALA A 158 12.29 4.94 -3.60
N THR A 159 11.41 5.94 -3.60
CA THR A 159 11.22 6.86 -2.47
C THR A 159 10.73 6.11 -1.23
N ASN A 160 9.78 5.20 -1.37
CA ASN A 160 9.28 4.42 -0.24
C ASN A 160 10.28 3.40 0.27
N VAL A 161 11.05 2.74 -0.60
CA VAL A 161 12.14 1.86 -0.17
C VAL A 161 13.11 2.63 0.73
N LYS A 162 13.46 3.87 0.34
CA LYS A 162 14.32 4.73 1.16
C LYS A 162 13.69 5.02 2.52
N ARG A 163 12.41 5.44 2.56
CA ARG A 163 11.69 5.71 3.82
C ARG A 163 11.65 4.48 4.74
N LEU A 164 11.38 3.30 4.18
CA LEU A 164 11.37 2.05 4.94
C LEU A 164 12.76 1.71 5.49
N ALA A 165 13.82 1.90 4.69
CA ALA A 165 15.19 1.70 5.16
C ALA A 165 15.57 2.70 6.27
N GLU A 166 15.11 3.95 6.18
CA GLU A 166 15.28 4.97 7.22
C GLU A 166 14.53 4.61 8.52
N GLU A 167 13.31 4.09 8.40
CA GLU A 167 12.45 3.74 9.54
C GLU A 167 12.93 2.48 10.28
N PHE A 168 13.26 1.41 9.54
CA PHE A 168 13.65 0.12 10.12
C PHE A 168 15.16 -0.05 10.33
N GLY A 169 15.95 0.88 9.80
CA GLY A 169 17.39 0.91 9.95
C GLY A 169 18.18 0.03 8.97
N PRO A 170 19.53 0.14 9.00
CA PRO A 170 20.42 -0.45 8.00
C PRO A 170 20.39 -1.98 7.97
N GLU A 171 20.43 -2.65 9.12
CA GLU A 171 20.38 -4.12 9.20
C GLU A 171 19.15 -4.70 8.49
N TRP A 172 17.99 -4.08 8.71
CA TRP A 172 16.75 -4.51 8.08
C TRP A 172 16.81 -4.31 6.56
N ALA A 173 17.31 -3.16 6.09
CA ALA A 173 17.47 -2.88 4.67
C ALA A 173 18.41 -3.89 3.97
N ILE A 174 19.50 -4.27 4.65
CA ILE A 174 20.46 -5.27 4.15
C ILE A 174 19.81 -6.65 4.04
N GLN A 175 18.98 -7.03 5.01
CA GLN A 175 18.34 -8.35 5.05
C GLN A 175 17.15 -8.48 4.09
N HIS A 176 16.43 -7.39 3.83
CA HIS A 176 15.14 -7.47 3.12
C HIS A 176 15.09 -6.69 1.81
N ILE A 177 15.69 -5.50 1.72
CA ILE A 177 15.61 -4.67 0.51
C ILE A 177 16.63 -5.14 -0.54
N ILE A 178 17.89 -5.32 -0.13
CA ILE A 178 18.96 -5.69 -1.05
C ILE A 178 18.68 -7.04 -1.72
N PRO A 179 18.37 -8.14 -1.01
CA PRO A 179 18.19 -9.45 -1.65
C PRO A 179 17.01 -9.46 -2.62
N GLN A 180 15.93 -8.73 -2.31
CA GLN A 180 14.77 -8.61 -3.21
C GLN A 180 15.13 -7.84 -4.49
N SER A 181 15.89 -6.76 -4.35
CA SER A 181 16.39 -5.97 -5.49
C SER A 181 17.23 -6.83 -6.45
N LEU A 182 18.05 -7.73 -5.91
CA LEU A 182 18.87 -8.67 -6.69
C LEU A 182 18.06 -9.82 -7.29
N MET A 183 17.11 -10.37 -6.53
CA MET A 183 16.21 -11.41 -7.01
C MET A 183 15.41 -10.93 -8.22
N GLN A 184 14.93 -9.68 -8.19
CA GLN A 184 14.16 -9.11 -9.29
C GLN A 184 14.99 -8.98 -10.57
N GLN A 185 16.25 -8.57 -10.47
CA GLN A 185 17.17 -8.55 -11.62
C GLN A 185 17.33 -9.92 -12.27
N ARG A 186 17.31 -11.00 -11.48
CA ARG A 186 17.56 -12.36 -11.96
C ARG A 186 16.29 -13.09 -12.39
N THR A 187 15.12 -12.52 -12.14
CA THR A 187 13.84 -13.12 -12.52
C THR A 187 13.60 -12.92 -14.02
N GLY A 188 13.53 -14.04 -14.76
CA GLY A 188 13.43 -14.07 -16.21
C GLY A 188 12.24 -13.29 -16.74
N GLY A 189 12.50 -12.20 -17.47
CA GLY A 189 11.52 -11.25 -18.00
C GLY A 189 11.76 -9.82 -17.53
N PHE A 190 12.22 -9.62 -16.29
CA PHE A 190 12.50 -8.30 -15.72
C PHE A 190 13.94 -7.84 -15.94
N SER A 191 14.89 -8.78 -16.02
CA SER A 191 16.31 -8.51 -16.32
C SER A 191 16.52 -7.74 -17.63
N ARG A 192 15.60 -7.87 -18.59
CA ARG A 192 15.69 -7.22 -19.91
C ARG A 192 15.03 -5.84 -19.98
N VAL A 193 14.37 -5.39 -18.91
CA VAL A 193 13.62 -4.12 -18.89
C VAL A 193 14.53 -3.00 -18.34
N PRO A 194 14.95 -2.03 -19.16
CA PRO A 194 15.89 -0.98 -18.73
C PRO A 194 15.40 -0.16 -17.53
N ASN A 195 14.08 0.04 -17.41
CA ASN A 195 13.50 0.79 -16.29
C ASN A 195 13.69 0.06 -14.95
N ILE A 196 13.61 -1.28 -14.93
CA ILE A 196 13.79 -2.06 -13.71
C ILE A 196 15.25 -1.98 -13.26
N LYS A 197 16.19 -2.07 -14.20
CA LYS A 197 17.62 -1.84 -13.93
C LYS A 197 17.86 -0.47 -13.31
N PHE A 198 17.26 0.56 -13.90
CA PHE A 198 17.38 1.93 -13.41
C PHE A 198 16.75 2.12 -12.03
N ASN A 199 15.59 1.52 -11.78
CA ASN A 199 14.93 1.57 -10.48
C ASN A 199 15.77 0.86 -9.40
N VAL A 200 16.29 -0.34 -9.69
CA VAL A 200 17.18 -1.03 -8.76
C VAL A 200 18.44 -0.21 -8.48
N ALA A 201 19.04 0.40 -9.51
CA ALA A 201 20.19 1.30 -9.30
C ALA A 201 19.83 2.50 -8.40
N LYS A 202 18.67 3.12 -8.59
CA LYS A 202 18.16 4.22 -7.74
C LYS A 202 17.93 3.78 -6.30
N VAL A 203 17.34 2.60 -6.10
CA VAL A 203 17.14 2.01 -4.78
C VAL A 203 18.49 1.75 -4.11
N LEU A 204 19.43 1.10 -4.81
CA LEU A 204 20.77 0.86 -4.25
C LEU A 204 21.48 2.19 -3.92
N GLN A 205 21.34 3.20 -4.78
CA GLN A 205 21.89 4.54 -4.53
C GLN A 205 21.29 5.17 -3.26
N SER A 206 19.99 5.04 -3.03
CA SER A 206 19.34 5.63 -1.85
C SER A 206 19.79 4.97 -0.54
N LEU A 207 20.20 3.68 -0.60
CA LEU A 207 20.73 2.94 0.55
C LEU A 207 22.18 3.31 0.91
N ILE A 208 22.96 3.90 0.01
CA ILE A 208 24.38 4.24 0.25
C ILE A 208 24.55 5.14 1.48
N GLN A 209 23.61 6.04 1.73
CA GLN A 209 23.66 6.95 2.88
C GLN A 209 23.14 6.33 4.17
N LEU A 210 22.55 5.14 4.11
CA LEU A 210 21.88 4.48 5.24
C LEU A 210 22.72 3.35 5.83
N VAL A 211 23.47 2.63 5.00
CA VAL A 211 24.24 1.44 5.43
C VAL A 211 25.73 1.75 5.57
N ASP A 212 26.42 1.00 6.42
CA ASP A 212 27.85 1.14 6.63
C ASP A 212 28.65 1.01 5.33
N GLN A 213 29.73 1.79 5.24
CA GLN A 213 30.61 1.81 4.06
C GLN A 213 31.15 0.42 3.68
N SER A 214 31.43 -0.45 4.67
CA SER A 214 31.88 -1.83 4.39
C SER A 214 30.82 -2.66 3.67
N VAL A 215 29.54 -2.41 3.96
CA VAL A 215 28.41 -3.09 3.29
C VAL A 215 28.20 -2.50 1.90
N VAL A 216 28.26 -1.17 1.76
CA VAL A 216 28.22 -0.50 0.46
C VAL A 216 29.26 -1.13 -0.48
N GLU A 217 30.52 -1.16 -0.08
CA GLU A 217 31.64 -1.64 -0.90
C GLU A 217 31.50 -3.12 -1.31
N LYS A 218 30.99 -3.97 -0.40
CA LYS A 218 30.83 -5.41 -0.66
C LYS A 218 29.61 -5.74 -1.51
N THR A 219 28.56 -4.94 -1.42
CA THR A 219 27.24 -5.34 -1.94
C THR A 219 26.78 -4.49 -3.10
N ILE A 220 26.99 -3.17 -3.09
CA ILE A 220 26.44 -2.27 -4.11
C ILE A 220 27.23 -2.29 -5.43
N PRO A 221 28.57 -2.10 -5.45
CA PRO A 221 29.36 -2.10 -6.69
C PRO A 221 29.21 -3.37 -7.52
N PRO A 222 29.28 -4.61 -6.96
CA PRO A 222 29.10 -5.82 -7.75
C PRO A 222 27.74 -5.87 -8.45
N CYS A 223 26.70 -5.36 -7.80
CA CYS A 223 25.34 -5.34 -8.34
C CYS A 223 25.17 -4.27 -9.43
N LEU A 224 25.80 -3.11 -9.29
CA LEU A 224 25.82 -2.08 -10.34
C LEU A 224 26.62 -2.54 -11.58
N VAL A 225 27.69 -3.32 -11.38
CA VAL A 225 28.45 -3.95 -12.47
C VAL A 225 27.57 -4.98 -13.18
N GLU A 226 26.93 -5.89 -12.45
CA GLU A 226 25.97 -6.88 -13.00
C GLU A 226 24.85 -6.19 -13.80
N LEU A 227 24.33 -5.06 -13.33
CA LEU A 227 23.36 -4.24 -14.05
C LEU A 227 23.89 -3.65 -15.36
N SER A 228 25.18 -3.30 -15.41
CA SER A 228 25.83 -2.65 -16.55
C SER A 228 26.33 -3.62 -17.63
N GLU A 229 26.73 -4.83 -17.24
CA GLU A 229 27.33 -5.84 -18.12
C GLU A 229 26.30 -6.67 -18.90
N ASP A 230 25.06 -6.68 -18.43
CA ASP A 230 23.96 -7.40 -19.06
C ASP A 230 23.49 -6.63 -20.32
N GLN A 231 24.28 -6.84 -21.39
CA GLN A 231 24.13 -6.26 -22.72
C GLN A 231 22.66 -6.35 -23.17
N MET A 232 22.14 -5.22 -23.62
CA MET A 232 21.12 -5.18 -24.66
C MET A 232 21.64 -6.01 -25.85
N LEU A 233 21.40 -7.32 -25.85
CA LEU A 233 21.48 -8.12 -27.07
C LEU A 233 20.34 -7.65 -27.96
N MET A 234 20.75 -6.90 -29.00
CA MET A 234 20.08 -6.54 -30.25
C MET A 234 18.64 -6.99 -30.44
#